data_AF-A0A1Y4LNF3-F1
#
_entry.id   AF-A0A1Y4LNF3-F1
#
_cell.length_a   1.000
_cell.length_b   1.000
_cell.length_c   1.000
_cell.angle_alpha   90.00
_cell.angle_beta   90.00
_cell.angle_gamma   90.00
#
_symmetry.space_group_name_H-M   'P 1'
#
loop_
_entity.id
_entity.type
_entity.pdbx_description
1 polymer ?
#
loop_
_entity_poly.entity_id
_entity_poly.type
_entity_poly.pdbx_seq_one_letter_code
_entity_poly.pdbx_strand_id
1 'polypeptide(L)'
;MTTYIGRLFRFQSDKYLVYIIFCQISAYRKIKCRLWRNLMIRADANKKIITARKSVQYMVDKHMLRKKKTLQRKYLSEYPGLAAQWHPTKNGDLTPDQVTRGSNQKRWWLCGYGHEWEAAVNSRVAGNGCPYCAGQKIIVGVNDLATKRPELITQWHPIKNGTLRPEDVTEFSHKNVWWLCKKGHEWRTKIQDRSRGEGCPYCAGKMVAKGENDLATQYPELVKEWNPIRNGQLMPTDVTPHSMRKVWWQCEKGHEWEANIDNRVKGKGCPYCKGRRAIPGETDLLTVMPELANTWHPTKNGALTPDQVTQGSNRKVWWQCDKGHEWQAIICDRANRNRGCPYCTRQKPIIGENDLATLKPELAAQWHPSRNHLKPTDVTCHSGKKVWWQCEKGHEWEAVVDSRSKGSDCPYCSGKRVLPGVNDIATIYPHLINSWDYDRNKCIGPENFSANTHRKFWWKCSICNGSWYIAASTIRSNSNQLICPKCQGRSDRVITT
;
A
#
# COMPACT_ATOMS: atom_id res chain seq x y z
N MET A 1 50.22 -60.42 10.01
CA MET A 1 49.81 -59.02 9.75
C MET A 1 48.34 -58.99 9.29
N THR A 2 47.45 -59.65 10.05
CA THR A 2 46.09 -59.97 9.57
C THR A 2 45.09 -60.21 10.71
N THR A 3 45.20 -59.45 11.80
CA THR A 3 44.21 -59.53 12.91
C THR A 3 43.89 -58.19 13.58
N TYR A 4 44.35 -57.06 13.01
CA TYR A 4 44.09 -55.72 13.57
C TYR A 4 43.20 -54.82 12.69
N ILE A 5 42.90 -55.22 11.44
CA ILE A 5 42.07 -54.43 10.50
C ILE A 5 40.57 -54.81 10.59
N GLY A 6 40.23 -55.98 11.14
CA GLY A 6 38.84 -56.45 11.25
C GLY A 6 38.00 -55.90 12.41
N ARG A 7 38.62 -55.29 13.44
CA ARG A 7 37.89 -54.74 14.61
C ARG A 7 37.52 -53.26 14.47
N LEU A 8 38.20 -52.50 13.59
CA LEU A 8 37.85 -51.10 13.32
C LEU A 8 36.71 -50.96 12.29
N PHE A 9 36.55 -51.92 11.36
CA PHE A 9 35.43 -51.92 10.41
C PHE A 9 34.07 -52.35 11.02
N ARG A 10 34.05 -53.21 12.06
CA ARG A 10 32.80 -53.63 12.74
C ARG A 10 32.23 -52.56 13.69
N PHE A 11 33.06 -51.69 14.28
CA PHE A 11 32.57 -50.61 15.15
C PHE A 11 31.96 -49.44 14.37
N GLN A 12 32.32 -49.26 13.10
CA GLN A 12 31.77 -48.24 12.21
C GLN A 12 30.46 -48.70 11.54
N SER A 13 30.30 -50.00 11.25
CA SER A 13 29.07 -50.57 10.68
C SER A 13 27.89 -50.61 11.67
N ASP A 14 28.14 -50.91 12.95
CA ASP A 14 27.06 -51.04 13.95
C ASP A 14 26.47 -49.68 14.36
N LYS A 15 27.28 -48.62 14.42
CA LYS A 15 26.77 -47.25 14.63
C LYS A 15 25.96 -46.75 13.43
N TYR A 16 26.34 -47.14 12.21
CA TYR A 16 25.58 -46.81 11.00
C TYR A 16 24.24 -47.56 10.96
N LEU A 17 24.21 -48.84 11.34
CA LEU A 17 22.99 -49.64 11.36
C LEU A 17 21.99 -49.14 12.42
N VAL A 18 22.47 -48.80 13.63
CA VAL A 18 21.63 -48.19 14.68
C VAL A 18 21.10 -46.82 14.23
N TYR A 19 21.91 -45.99 13.56
CA TYR A 19 21.47 -44.71 13.03
C TYR A 19 20.43 -44.85 11.90
N ILE A 20 20.57 -45.85 11.02
CA ILE A 20 19.59 -46.16 9.98
C ILE A 20 18.28 -46.64 10.61
N ILE A 21 18.32 -47.51 11.62
CA ILE A 21 17.12 -47.98 12.33
C ILE A 21 16.43 -46.82 13.06
N PHE A 22 17.18 -45.95 13.74
CA PHE A 22 16.61 -44.73 14.36
C PHE A 22 16.01 -43.77 13.33
N CYS A 23 16.67 -43.58 12.18
CA CYS A 23 16.13 -42.80 11.07
C CYS A 23 14.87 -43.43 10.48
N GLN A 24 14.81 -44.75 10.33
CA GLN A 24 13.62 -45.47 9.84
C GLN A 24 12.46 -45.43 10.84
N ILE A 25 12.73 -45.60 12.15
CA ILE A 25 11.71 -45.46 13.21
C ILE A 25 11.21 -44.01 13.29
N SER A 26 12.12 -43.03 13.19
CA SER A 26 11.76 -41.60 13.15
C SER A 26 10.94 -41.25 11.90
N ALA A 27 11.32 -41.78 10.73
CA ALA A 27 10.56 -41.64 9.49
C ALA A 27 9.19 -42.31 9.58
N TYR A 28 9.10 -43.52 10.12
CA TYR A 28 7.84 -44.23 10.33
C TYR A 28 6.94 -43.49 11.33
N ARG A 29 7.48 -42.96 12.45
CA ARG A 29 6.73 -42.11 13.38
C ARG A 29 6.24 -40.83 12.72
N LYS A 30 7.06 -40.18 11.87
CA LYS A 30 6.64 -39.01 11.08
C LYS A 30 5.54 -39.34 10.08
N ILE A 31 5.63 -40.48 9.38
CA ILE A 31 4.61 -40.95 8.43
C ILE A 31 3.30 -41.26 9.16
N LYS A 32 3.37 -42.00 10.28
CA LYS A 32 2.20 -42.36 11.09
C LYS A 32 1.54 -41.11 11.68
N CYS A 33 2.32 -40.14 12.17
CA CYS A 33 1.83 -38.86 12.68
C CYS A 33 1.19 -38.02 11.55
N ARG A 34 1.74 -38.03 10.34
CA ARG A 34 1.18 -37.35 9.16
C ARG A 34 -0.13 -38.02 8.69
N LEU A 35 -0.19 -39.35 8.69
CA LEU A 35 -1.41 -40.12 8.39
C LEU A 35 -2.51 -39.85 9.43
N TRP A 36 -2.17 -39.85 10.71
CA TRP A 36 -3.11 -39.54 11.79
C TRP A 36 -3.61 -38.10 11.71
N ARG A 37 -2.71 -37.14 11.43
CA ARG A 37 -3.08 -35.73 11.20
C ARG A 37 -4.01 -35.60 9.98
N ASN A 38 -3.73 -36.30 8.89
CA ASN A 38 -4.61 -36.32 7.71
C ASN A 38 -5.98 -36.97 7.98
N LEU A 39 -6.02 -38.04 8.77
CA LEU A 39 -7.27 -38.68 9.21
C LEU A 39 -8.09 -37.74 10.10
N MET A 40 -7.46 -37.04 11.04
CA MET A 40 -8.14 -36.05 11.89
C MET A 40 -8.66 -34.87 11.08
N ILE A 41 -7.90 -34.38 10.10
CA ILE A 41 -8.35 -33.34 9.16
C ILE A 41 -9.57 -33.82 8.36
N ARG A 42 -9.55 -35.06 7.85
CA ARG A 42 -10.70 -35.65 7.14
C ARG A 42 -11.91 -35.85 8.06
N ALA A 43 -11.70 -36.25 9.31
CA ALA A 43 -12.77 -36.40 10.30
C ALA A 43 -13.41 -35.03 10.65
N ASP A 44 -12.59 -33.99 10.84
CA ASP A 44 -13.07 -32.63 11.07
C ASP A 44 -13.80 -32.06 9.83
N ALA A 45 -13.27 -32.32 8.63
CA ALA A 45 -13.94 -31.96 7.38
C ALA A 45 -15.30 -32.67 7.24
N ASN A 46 -15.37 -33.96 7.54
CA ASN A 46 -16.64 -34.71 7.53
C ASN A 46 -17.62 -34.19 8.59
N LYS A 47 -17.16 -33.86 9.79
CA LYS A 47 -17.98 -33.25 10.85
C LYS A 47 -18.53 -31.88 10.42
N LYS A 48 -17.71 -31.07 9.75
CA LYS A 48 -18.13 -29.80 9.13
C LYS A 48 -19.14 -30.00 8.01
N ILE A 49 -18.96 -30.98 7.13
CA ILE A 49 -19.92 -31.33 6.06
C ILE A 49 -21.26 -31.78 6.66
N ILE A 50 -21.24 -32.64 7.68
CA ILE A 50 -22.46 -33.10 8.37
C ILE A 50 -23.17 -31.92 9.04
N THR A 51 -22.43 -31.03 9.69
CA THR A 51 -23.00 -29.83 10.34
C THR A 51 -23.59 -28.88 9.30
N ALA A 52 -22.91 -28.65 8.18
CA ALA A 52 -23.41 -27.84 7.07
C ALA A 52 -24.69 -28.46 6.47
N ARG A 53 -24.73 -29.78 6.26
CA ARG A 53 -25.93 -30.50 5.79
C ARG A 53 -27.10 -30.35 6.76
N LYS A 54 -26.86 -30.47 8.08
CA LYS A 54 -27.89 -30.25 9.10
C LYS A 54 -28.38 -28.80 9.11
N SER A 55 -27.51 -27.81 8.94
CA SER A 55 -27.90 -26.41 8.82
C SER A 55 -28.71 -26.13 7.56
N VAL A 56 -28.33 -26.70 6.42
CA VAL A 56 -29.10 -26.60 5.18
C VAL A 56 -30.46 -27.28 5.32
N GLN A 57 -30.50 -28.49 5.89
CA GLN A 57 -31.76 -29.19 6.16
C GLN A 57 -32.66 -28.39 7.09
N TYR A 58 -32.13 -27.81 8.17
CA TYR A 58 -32.88 -26.93 9.07
C TYR A 58 -33.42 -25.68 8.35
N MET A 59 -32.62 -25.06 7.45
CA MET A 59 -33.09 -23.94 6.64
C MET A 59 -34.21 -24.35 5.67
N VAL A 60 -34.08 -25.52 5.04
CA VAL A 60 -35.13 -26.10 4.16
C VAL A 60 -36.38 -26.41 4.97
N ASP A 61 -36.27 -27.07 6.12
CA ASP A 61 -37.39 -27.41 7.00
C ASP A 61 -38.08 -26.16 7.53
N LYS A 62 -37.31 -25.13 7.93
CA LYS A 62 -37.85 -23.83 8.35
C LYS A 62 -38.53 -23.09 7.19
N HIS A 63 -38.00 -23.18 5.98
CA HIS A 63 -38.64 -22.64 4.78
C HIS A 63 -39.94 -23.40 4.46
N MET A 64 -39.93 -24.74 4.53
CA MET A 64 -41.10 -25.59 4.31
C MET A 64 -42.17 -25.37 5.39
N LEU A 65 -41.79 -25.20 6.67
CA LEU A 65 -42.69 -24.84 7.76
C LEU A 65 -43.29 -23.44 7.58
N ARG A 66 -42.50 -22.44 7.17
CA ARG A 66 -43.00 -21.12 6.81
C ARG A 66 -43.99 -21.23 5.65
N LYS A 67 -43.62 -21.93 4.57
CA LYS A 67 -44.47 -22.18 3.39
C LYS A 67 -45.77 -22.89 3.78
N LYS A 68 -45.72 -23.88 4.68
CA LYS A 68 -46.88 -24.61 5.24
C LYS A 68 -47.79 -23.71 6.09
N LYS A 69 -47.22 -22.82 6.92
CA LYS A 69 -47.94 -21.77 7.66
C LYS A 69 -48.60 -20.74 6.75
N THR A 70 -47.94 -20.34 5.66
CA THR A 70 -48.58 -19.47 4.65
C THR A 70 -49.63 -20.23 3.85
N LEU A 71 -49.43 -21.51 3.50
CA LEU A 71 -50.39 -22.35 2.76
C LEU A 71 -51.69 -22.64 3.54
N GLN A 72 -51.69 -22.48 4.86
CA GLN A 72 -52.92 -22.57 5.67
C GLN A 72 -53.89 -21.41 5.43
N ARG A 73 -53.37 -20.22 5.07
CA ARG A 73 -54.22 -19.05 4.80
C ARG A 73 -54.68 -19.05 3.36
N LYS A 74 -55.79 -19.70 3.07
CA LYS A 74 -56.35 -19.83 1.72
C LYS A 74 -56.98 -18.51 1.24
N TYR A 75 -57.61 -17.76 2.12
CA TYR A 75 -58.42 -16.59 1.80
C TYR A 75 -57.80 -15.27 2.30
N LEU A 76 -58.22 -14.15 1.75
CA LEU A 76 -57.69 -12.82 2.08
C LEU A 76 -58.11 -12.37 3.48
N SER A 77 -59.28 -12.79 3.97
CA SER A 77 -59.76 -12.52 5.34
C SER A 77 -58.78 -12.95 6.44
N GLU A 78 -57.95 -13.97 6.16
CA GLU A 78 -56.92 -14.47 7.07
C GLU A 78 -55.67 -13.56 7.14
N TYR A 79 -55.69 -12.43 6.43
CA TYR A 79 -54.72 -11.34 6.50
C TYR A 79 -55.41 -10.07 7.02
N PRO A 80 -55.64 -9.92 8.34
CA PRO A 80 -56.47 -8.84 8.90
C PRO A 80 -56.05 -7.44 8.45
N GLY A 81 -54.74 -7.16 8.38
CA GLY A 81 -54.23 -5.86 7.93
C GLY A 81 -54.46 -5.56 6.44
N LEU A 82 -54.58 -6.59 5.58
CA LEU A 82 -54.95 -6.43 4.16
C LEU A 82 -56.46 -6.41 3.98
N ALA A 83 -57.20 -7.27 4.70
CA ALA A 83 -58.66 -7.28 4.70
C ALA A 83 -59.24 -5.93 5.16
N ALA A 84 -58.62 -5.28 6.16
CA ALA A 84 -58.97 -3.92 6.59
C ALA A 84 -58.74 -2.85 5.52
N GLN A 85 -57.92 -3.12 4.51
CA GLN A 85 -57.67 -2.23 3.38
C GLN A 85 -58.53 -2.58 2.16
N TRP A 86 -59.45 -3.55 2.27
CA TRP A 86 -60.41 -3.85 1.21
C TRP A 86 -61.36 -2.67 1.05
N HIS A 87 -61.58 -2.22 -0.18
CA HIS A 87 -62.46 -1.07 -0.39
C HIS A 87 -63.91 -1.42 -0.05
N PRO A 88 -64.62 -0.60 0.75
CA PRO A 88 -65.94 -0.95 1.30
C PRO A 88 -67.05 -1.09 0.24
N THR A 89 -66.99 -0.32 -0.86
CA THR A 89 -68.09 -0.26 -1.85
C THR A 89 -67.72 -0.61 -3.30
N LYS A 90 -66.43 -0.67 -3.66
CA LYS A 90 -65.99 -0.79 -5.07
C LYS A 90 -65.69 -2.21 -5.54
N ASN A 91 -65.83 -3.20 -4.68
CA ASN A 91 -65.65 -4.62 -5.04
C ASN A 91 -66.98 -5.37 -5.21
N GLY A 92 -68.11 -4.65 -5.26
CA GLY A 92 -69.45 -5.24 -5.27
C GLY A 92 -69.69 -6.07 -4.01
N ASP A 93 -70.39 -7.20 -4.15
CA ASP A 93 -70.72 -8.12 -3.05
C ASP A 93 -69.55 -9.03 -2.64
N LEU A 94 -68.38 -8.91 -3.29
CA LEU A 94 -67.23 -9.75 -2.98
C LEU A 94 -66.55 -9.33 -1.68
N THR A 95 -66.49 -10.27 -0.75
CA THR A 95 -65.83 -10.09 0.55
C THR A 95 -64.43 -10.74 0.58
N PRO A 96 -63.52 -10.29 1.47
CA PRO A 96 -62.17 -10.87 1.58
C PRO A 96 -62.13 -12.38 1.88
N ASP A 97 -63.15 -12.96 2.51
CA ASP A 97 -63.25 -14.40 2.78
C ASP A 97 -63.62 -15.24 1.54
N GLN A 98 -64.08 -14.61 0.47
CA GLN A 98 -64.40 -15.28 -0.80
C GLN A 98 -63.22 -15.24 -1.79
N VAL A 99 -62.15 -14.51 -1.47
CA VAL A 99 -61.04 -14.24 -2.39
C VAL A 99 -59.78 -14.94 -1.94
N THR A 100 -59.19 -15.77 -2.80
CA THR A 100 -57.96 -16.48 -2.47
C THR A 100 -56.74 -15.55 -2.52
N ARG A 101 -55.80 -15.77 -1.60
CA ARG A 101 -54.53 -14.99 -1.50
C ARG A 101 -53.69 -14.97 -2.78
N GLY A 102 -53.85 -15.97 -3.64
CA GLY A 102 -53.08 -16.13 -4.88
C GLY A 102 -53.73 -15.48 -6.10
N SER A 103 -54.89 -14.85 -5.94
CA SER A 103 -55.63 -14.26 -7.05
C SER A 103 -54.83 -13.15 -7.74
N ASN A 104 -54.71 -13.26 -9.07
CA ASN A 104 -54.15 -12.22 -9.94
C ASN A 104 -55.17 -11.13 -10.28
N GLN A 105 -56.44 -11.27 -9.87
CA GLN A 105 -57.46 -10.31 -10.22
C GLN A 105 -57.27 -8.99 -9.45
N LYS A 106 -57.38 -7.88 -10.17
CA LYS A 106 -57.33 -6.54 -9.57
C LYS A 106 -58.61 -6.28 -8.78
N ARG A 107 -58.41 -5.71 -7.59
CA ARG A 107 -59.47 -5.33 -6.66
C ARG A 107 -59.19 -3.93 -6.15
N TRP A 108 -60.23 -3.26 -5.71
CA TRP A 108 -60.14 -1.94 -5.12
C TRP A 108 -59.71 -2.03 -3.66
N TRP A 109 -58.78 -1.17 -3.28
CA TRP A 109 -58.24 -1.06 -1.94
C TRP A 109 -58.31 0.38 -1.46
N LEU A 110 -58.41 0.55 -0.14
CA LEU A 110 -58.45 1.84 0.56
C LEU A 110 -57.41 1.80 1.69
N CYS A 111 -56.53 2.80 1.80
CA CYS A 111 -55.57 2.88 2.89
C CYS A 111 -56.04 3.87 3.96
N GLY A 112 -55.38 3.87 5.13
CA GLY A 112 -55.73 4.76 6.25
C GLY A 112 -55.60 6.27 5.96
N TYR A 113 -54.98 6.65 4.84
CA TYR A 113 -54.90 8.04 4.37
C TYR A 113 -55.99 8.39 3.35
N GLY A 114 -56.95 7.49 3.09
CA GLY A 114 -58.04 7.72 2.15
C GLY A 114 -57.71 7.47 0.68
N HIS A 115 -56.51 6.98 0.35
CA HIS A 115 -56.17 6.67 -1.04
C HIS A 115 -56.86 5.41 -1.53
N GLU A 116 -57.52 5.51 -2.68
CA GLU A 116 -58.18 4.40 -3.35
C GLU A 116 -57.37 3.94 -4.56
N TRP A 117 -57.14 2.63 -4.70
CA TRP A 117 -56.41 2.10 -5.86
C TRP A 117 -56.79 0.67 -6.20
N GLU A 118 -56.57 0.31 -7.47
CA GLU A 118 -56.65 -1.07 -7.92
C GLU A 118 -55.28 -1.77 -7.84
N ALA A 119 -55.26 -2.97 -7.29
CA ALA A 119 -54.10 -3.86 -7.31
C ALA A 119 -54.53 -5.33 -7.28
N ALA A 120 -53.70 -6.21 -7.85
CA ALA A 120 -53.89 -7.65 -7.76
C ALA A 120 -53.71 -8.14 -6.31
N VAL A 121 -54.54 -9.09 -5.88
CA VAL A 121 -54.54 -9.60 -4.49
C VAL A 121 -53.21 -10.24 -4.13
N ASN A 122 -52.66 -11.09 -5.01
CA ASN A 122 -51.36 -11.71 -4.79
C ASN A 122 -50.21 -10.70 -4.65
N SER A 123 -50.26 -9.57 -5.37
CA SER A 123 -49.29 -8.49 -5.28
C SER A 123 -49.36 -7.80 -3.91
N ARG A 124 -50.58 -7.57 -3.39
CA ARG A 124 -50.78 -7.04 -2.03
C ARG A 124 -50.27 -7.99 -0.96
N VAL A 125 -50.53 -9.29 -1.12
CA VAL A 125 -50.03 -10.35 -0.22
C VAL A 125 -48.49 -10.45 -0.26
N ALA A 126 -47.87 -10.16 -1.41
CA ALA A 126 -46.42 -10.08 -1.56
C ALA A 126 -45.78 -8.84 -0.91
N GLY A 127 -46.57 -7.92 -0.37
CA GLY A 127 -46.11 -6.74 0.37
C GLY A 127 -46.18 -5.42 -0.40
N ASN A 128 -46.73 -5.41 -1.62
CA ASN A 128 -46.94 -4.14 -2.35
C ASN A 128 -48.10 -3.37 -1.70
N GLY A 129 -47.81 -2.20 -1.14
CA GLY A 129 -48.75 -1.36 -0.40
C GLY A 129 -49.51 -0.37 -1.27
N CYS A 130 -49.97 0.72 -0.65
CA CYS A 130 -50.59 1.83 -1.34
C CYS A 130 -49.57 2.56 -2.24
N PRO A 131 -49.78 2.64 -3.56
CA PRO A 131 -48.82 3.28 -4.46
C PRO A 131 -48.74 4.80 -4.25
N TYR A 132 -49.79 5.42 -3.70
CA TYR A 132 -49.79 6.84 -3.34
C TYR A 132 -48.90 7.10 -2.11
N CYS A 133 -49.10 6.34 -1.03
CA CYS A 133 -48.25 6.43 0.18
C CYS A 133 -46.79 6.04 -0.10
N ALA A 134 -46.56 5.11 -1.02
CA ALA A 134 -45.21 4.72 -1.44
C ALA A 134 -44.56 5.72 -2.42
N GLY A 135 -45.25 6.81 -2.79
CA GLY A 135 -44.75 7.82 -3.74
C GLY A 135 -44.64 7.34 -5.18
N GLN A 136 -45.26 6.21 -5.53
CA GLN A 136 -45.27 5.63 -6.88
C GLN A 136 -46.36 6.24 -7.76
N LYS A 137 -47.47 6.70 -7.16
CA LYS A 137 -48.52 7.49 -7.84
C LYS A 137 -48.50 8.94 -7.37
N ILE A 138 -48.81 9.83 -8.31
CA ILE A 138 -48.90 11.27 -8.09
C ILE A 138 -50.15 11.61 -7.29
N ILE A 139 -49.98 12.51 -6.33
CA ILE A 139 -51.01 13.27 -5.65
C ILE A 139 -50.65 14.75 -5.89
N VAL A 140 -51.42 15.41 -6.76
CA VAL A 140 -51.24 16.83 -7.08
C VAL A 140 -51.40 17.66 -5.80
N GLY A 141 -50.49 18.60 -5.58
CA GLY A 141 -50.44 19.43 -4.37
C GLY A 141 -49.72 18.77 -3.19
N VAL A 142 -49.16 17.56 -3.35
CA VAL A 142 -48.51 16.83 -2.25
C VAL A 142 -47.13 16.32 -2.62
N ASN A 143 -47.03 15.49 -3.67
CA ASN A 143 -45.80 14.80 -4.07
C ASN A 143 -45.39 15.02 -5.53
N ASP A 144 -46.10 15.88 -6.24
CA ASP A 144 -45.73 16.33 -7.57
C ASP A 144 -44.52 17.28 -7.55
N LEU A 145 -43.89 17.46 -8.72
CA LEU A 145 -42.70 18.26 -8.89
C LEU A 145 -42.96 19.75 -8.61
N ALA A 146 -44.11 20.30 -9.02
CA ALA A 146 -44.42 21.70 -8.80
C ALA A 146 -44.48 22.04 -7.31
N THR A 147 -45.09 21.15 -6.53
CA THR A 147 -45.20 21.31 -5.08
C THR A 147 -43.87 21.06 -4.37
N LYS A 148 -43.11 20.01 -4.75
CA LYS A 148 -41.88 19.65 -4.05
C LYS A 148 -40.65 20.48 -4.46
N ARG A 149 -40.65 21.04 -5.67
CA ARG A 149 -39.52 21.77 -6.26
C ARG A 149 -40.00 22.98 -7.08
N PRO A 150 -40.68 23.96 -6.45
CA PRO A 150 -41.22 25.14 -7.14
C PRO A 150 -40.14 25.94 -7.89
N GLU A 151 -38.90 25.95 -7.39
CA GLU A 151 -37.77 26.62 -8.01
C GLU A 151 -37.37 26.02 -9.37
N LEU A 152 -37.62 24.73 -9.59
CA LEU A 152 -37.34 24.06 -10.87
C LEU A 152 -38.39 24.41 -11.93
N ILE A 153 -39.60 24.79 -11.53
CA ILE A 153 -40.70 25.10 -12.46
C ILE A 153 -40.39 26.34 -13.29
N THR A 154 -39.66 27.29 -12.71
CA THR A 154 -39.14 28.47 -13.42
C THR A 154 -38.22 28.12 -14.60
N GLN A 155 -37.70 26.89 -14.63
CA GLN A 155 -36.84 26.37 -15.69
C GLN A 155 -37.52 25.30 -16.53
N TRP A 156 -38.80 24.97 -16.28
CA TRP A 156 -39.54 24.03 -17.13
C TRP A 156 -39.73 24.65 -18.51
N HIS A 157 -39.39 23.92 -19.58
CA HIS A 157 -39.51 24.48 -20.91
C HIS A 157 -40.99 24.72 -21.28
N PRO A 158 -41.37 25.91 -21.78
CA PRO A 158 -42.78 26.28 -22.00
C PRO A 158 -43.50 25.45 -23.07
N ILE A 159 -42.80 25.03 -24.13
CA ILE A 159 -43.42 24.36 -25.30
C ILE A 159 -42.93 22.91 -25.51
N LYS A 160 -41.63 22.62 -25.37
CA LYS A 160 -41.02 21.35 -25.77
C LYS A 160 -41.42 20.11 -24.95
N ASN A 161 -42.11 20.30 -23.83
CA ASN A 161 -42.65 19.19 -23.02
C ASN A 161 -44.06 18.76 -23.45
N GLY A 162 -44.63 19.43 -24.47
CA GLY A 162 -45.97 19.10 -24.98
C GLY A 162 -47.03 19.27 -23.88
N THR A 163 -47.85 18.24 -23.68
CA THR A 163 -48.92 18.23 -22.68
C THR A 163 -48.46 17.81 -21.28
N LEU A 164 -47.20 17.41 -21.11
CA LEU A 164 -46.68 17.00 -19.80
C LEU A 164 -46.44 18.22 -18.92
N ARG A 165 -47.14 18.30 -17.80
CA ARG A 165 -46.99 19.39 -16.83
C ARG A 165 -46.18 18.95 -15.62
N PRO A 166 -45.55 19.88 -14.88
CA PRO A 166 -44.83 19.55 -13.66
C PRO A 166 -45.69 18.84 -12.60
N GLU A 167 -46.99 19.09 -12.56
CA GLU A 167 -47.93 18.47 -11.64
C GLU A 167 -48.16 16.97 -11.97
N ASP A 168 -47.78 16.51 -13.16
CA ASP A 168 -48.00 15.14 -13.64
C ASP A 168 -46.80 14.20 -13.32
N VAL A 169 -45.77 14.69 -12.63
CA VAL A 169 -44.49 13.98 -12.39
C VAL A 169 -43.97 14.21 -10.98
N THR A 170 -43.23 13.25 -10.43
CA THR A 170 -42.55 13.40 -9.14
C THR A 170 -41.13 13.96 -9.33
N GLU A 171 -40.55 14.49 -8.26
CA GLU A 171 -39.15 14.93 -8.22
C GLU A 171 -38.13 13.83 -8.54
N PHE A 172 -38.48 12.55 -8.37
CA PHE A 172 -37.60 11.40 -8.65
C PHE A 172 -37.89 10.71 -9.99
N SER A 173 -38.72 11.32 -10.83
CA SER A 173 -39.07 10.76 -12.13
C SER A 173 -37.84 10.60 -13.04
N HIS A 174 -37.74 9.45 -13.70
CA HIS A 174 -36.70 9.17 -14.70
C HIS A 174 -37.07 9.71 -16.10
N LYS A 175 -38.20 10.41 -16.26
CA LYS A 175 -38.58 11.01 -17.54
C LYS A 175 -37.58 12.10 -17.94
N ASN A 176 -37.15 12.07 -19.20
CA ASN A 176 -36.33 13.11 -19.81
C ASN A 176 -37.22 14.22 -20.35
N VAL A 177 -37.13 15.40 -19.74
CA VAL A 177 -37.89 16.60 -20.10
C VAL A 177 -36.95 17.73 -20.50
N TRP A 178 -37.48 18.68 -21.25
CA TRP A 178 -36.78 19.89 -21.67
C TRP A 178 -36.83 20.95 -20.58
N TRP A 179 -35.70 21.61 -20.38
CA TRP A 179 -35.50 22.70 -19.45
C TRP A 179 -34.99 23.93 -20.21
N LEU A 180 -35.28 25.11 -19.69
CA LEU A 180 -34.86 26.41 -20.20
C LEU A 180 -34.27 27.23 -19.05
N CYS A 181 -33.03 27.70 -19.18
CA CYS A 181 -32.41 28.53 -18.13
C CYS A 181 -32.68 30.01 -18.42
N LYS A 182 -32.38 30.87 -17.44
CA LYS A 182 -32.52 32.33 -17.57
C LYS A 182 -31.68 32.94 -18.71
N LYS A 183 -30.60 32.27 -19.13
CA LYS A 183 -29.76 32.68 -20.28
C LYS A 183 -30.30 32.20 -21.64
N GLY A 184 -31.43 31.49 -21.66
CA GLY A 184 -32.03 30.98 -22.89
C GLY A 184 -31.49 29.63 -23.37
N HIS A 185 -30.61 28.97 -22.61
CA HIS A 185 -30.15 27.62 -22.99
C HIS A 185 -31.23 26.59 -22.76
N GLU A 186 -31.43 25.74 -23.77
CA GLU A 186 -32.39 24.64 -23.72
C GLU A 186 -31.64 23.31 -23.62
N TRP A 187 -32.01 22.46 -22.67
CA TRP A 187 -31.40 21.13 -22.55
C TRP A 187 -32.42 20.08 -22.10
N ARG A 188 -32.14 18.83 -22.44
CA ARG A 188 -32.97 17.69 -22.08
C ARG A 188 -32.24 16.80 -21.08
N THR A 189 -32.87 16.57 -19.93
CA THR A 189 -32.32 15.66 -18.90
C THR A 189 -33.44 15.09 -18.02
N LYS A 190 -33.11 14.12 -17.17
CA LYS A 190 -34.06 13.51 -16.24
C LYS A 190 -34.46 14.49 -15.15
N ILE A 191 -35.73 14.42 -14.75
CA ILE A 191 -36.25 15.21 -13.62
C ILE A 191 -35.48 14.89 -12.34
N GLN A 192 -35.21 13.60 -12.07
CA GLN A 192 -34.43 13.18 -10.90
C GLN A 192 -33.06 13.86 -10.80
N ASP A 193 -32.35 14.03 -11.92
CA ASP A 193 -31.01 14.62 -11.91
C ASP A 193 -31.09 16.13 -11.66
N ARG A 194 -32.13 16.82 -12.18
CA ARG A 194 -32.42 18.21 -11.81
C ARG A 194 -32.75 18.36 -10.33
N SER A 195 -33.58 17.49 -9.77
CA SER A 195 -33.95 17.50 -8.36
C SER A 195 -32.77 17.25 -7.42
N ARG A 196 -31.72 16.58 -7.90
CA ARG A 196 -30.44 16.40 -7.18
C ARG A 196 -29.50 17.60 -7.28
N GLY A 197 -29.86 18.63 -8.05
CA GLY A 197 -29.10 19.87 -8.19
C GLY A 197 -28.29 20.00 -9.49
N GLU A 198 -28.40 19.09 -10.46
CA GLU A 198 -27.69 19.26 -11.73
C GLU A 198 -28.27 20.41 -12.55
N GLY A 199 -27.58 21.54 -12.66
CA GLY A 199 -28.06 22.72 -13.39
C GLY A 199 -27.93 22.66 -14.92
N CYS A 200 -28.05 23.81 -15.58
CA CYS A 200 -27.84 23.96 -17.02
C CYS A 200 -26.40 23.53 -17.42
N PRO A 201 -26.23 22.55 -18.32
CA PRO A 201 -24.91 22.05 -18.70
C PRO A 201 -24.08 23.08 -19.49
N TYR A 202 -24.73 24.02 -20.18
CA TYR A 202 -24.06 25.13 -20.86
C TYR A 202 -23.50 26.15 -19.85
N CYS A 203 -24.32 26.61 -18.89
CA CYS A 203 -23.87 27.50 -17.83
C CYS A 203 -22.75 26.89 -16.97
N ALA A 204 -22.80 25.56 -16.76
CA ALA A 204 -21.78 24.82 -16.02
C ALA A 204 -20.51 24.51 -16.84
N GLY A 205 -20.43 24.93 -18.11
CA GLY A 205 -19.28 24.68 -18.99
C GLY A 205 -19.10 23.20 -19.37
N LYS A 206 -20.12 22.36 -19.19
CA LYS A 206 -20.13 20.95 -19.60
C LYS A 206 -20.51 20.77 -21.07
N MET A 207 -21.25 21.73 -21.63
CA MET A 207 -21.64 21.79 -23.04
C MET A 207 -21.29 23.16 -23.63
N VAL A 208 -21.05 23.18 -24.93
CA VAL A 208 -20.65 24.38 -25.66
C VAL A 208 -21.87 25.20 -26.07
N ALA A 209 -21.90 26.45 -25.64
CA ALA A 209 -22.75 27.53 -26.11
C ALA A 209 -21.88 28.48 -26.95
N LYS A 210 -21.98 28.35 -28.28
CA LYS A 210 -21.20 29.14 -29.24
C LYS A 210 -21.47 30.63 -29.05
N GLY A 211 -20.41 31.43 -29.05
CA GLY A 211 -20.47 32.88 -28.79
C GLY A 211 -20.56 33.25 -27.32
N GLU A 212 -20.51 32.28 -26.39
CA GLU A 212 -20.61 32.56 -24.95
C GLU A 212 -19.52 31.85 -24.13
N ASN A 213 -19.49 30.51 -24.16
CA ASN A 213 -18.62 29.71 -23.30
C ASN A 213 -17.60 28.86 -24.07
N ASP A 214 -17.51 29.06 -25.39
CA ASP A 214 -16.54 28.39 -26.23
C ASP A 214 -15.14 29.02 -26.09
N LEU A 215 -14.12 28.26 -26.49
CA LEU A 215 -12.73 28.67 -26.37
C LEU A 215 -12.42 29.92 -27.19
N ALA A 216 -13.02 30.06 -28.38
CA ALA A 216 -12.75 31.19 -29.26
C ALA A 216 -13.22 32.51 -28.63
N THR A 217 -14.43 32.48 -28.07
CA THR A 217 -15.04 33.64 -27.41
C THR A 217 -14.28 34.02 -26.13
N GLN A 218 -13.94 33.05 -25.28
CA GLN A 218 -13.34 33.34 -23.97
C GLN A 218 -11.82 33.55 -24.00
N TYR A 219 -11.12 32.93 -24.94
CA TYR A 219 -9.65 32.95 -25.03
C TYR A 219 -9.17 33.18 -26.49
N PRO A 220 -9.45 34.36 -27.08
CA PRO A 220 -9.07 34.66 -28.46
C PRO A 220 -7.56 34.57 -28.71
N GLU A 221 -6.74 34.83 -27.69
CA GLU A 221 -5.28 34.68 -27.79
C GLU A 221 -4.84 33.22 -27.99
N LEU A 222 -5.57 32.25 -27.42
CA LEU A 222 -5.27 30.83 -27.63
C LEU A 222 -5.68 30.36 -29.03
N VAL A 223 -6.65 31.01 -29.67
CA VAL A 223 -7.07 30.70 -31.05
C VAL A 223 -5.91 30.94 -32.02
N LYS A 224 -5.07 31.94 -31.78
CA LYS A 224 -3.88 32.23 -32.60
C LYS A 224 -2.90 31.07 -32.62
N GLU A 225 -2.90 30.25 -31.56
CA GLU A 225 -2.06 29.06 -31.44
C GLU A 225 -2.78 27.76 -31.83
N TRP A 226 -4.01 27.82 -32.32
CA TRP A 226 -4.74 26.63 -32.76
C TRP A 226 -4.17 26.11 -34.08
N ASN A 227 -3.93 24.80 -34.19
CA ASN A 227 -3.47 24.20 -35.45
C ASN A 227 -4.66 23.74 -36.30
N PRO A 228 -5.07 24.46 -37.36
CA PRO A 228 -6.28 24.13 -38.13
C PRO A 228 -6.11 22.84 -38.96
N ILE A 229 -4.90 22.56 -39.42
CA ILE A 229 -4.63 21.39 -40.28
C ILE A 229 -4.74 20.10 -39.47
N ARG A 230 -4.06 20.05 -38.31
CA ARG A 230 -4.01 18.86 -37.45
C ARG A 230 -5.31 18.59 -36.70
N ASN A 231 -6.10 19.63 -36.42
CA ASN A 231 -7.39 19.49 -35.75
C ASN A 231 -8.56 19.20 -36.73
N GLY A 232 -8.31 19.25 -38.04
CA GLY A 232 -9.31 18.96 -39.07
C GLY A 232 -10.52 19.89 -38.95
N GLN A 233 -11.72 19.31 -38.85
CA GLN A 233 -12.97 20.06 -38.75
C GLN A 233 -13.28 20.61 -37.36
N LEU A 234 -12.49 20.26 -36.33
CA LEU A 234 -12.73 20.76 -34.98
C LEU A 234 -12.32 22.22 -34.87
N MET A 235 -13.28 23.08 -34.56
CA MET A 235 -13.04 24.51 -34.39
C MET A 235 -12.90 24.89 -32.91
N PRO A 236 -12.19 25.98 -32.57
CA PRO A 236 -12.17 26.53 -31.23
C PRO A 236 -13.56 26.89 -30.70
N THR A 237 -14.53 27.18 -31.58
CA THR A 237 -15.93 27.44 -31.23
C THR A 237 -16.71 26.18 -30.86
N ASP A 238 -16.17 24.98 -31.07
CA ASP A 238 -16.82 23.69 -30.77
C ASP A 238 -16.35 23.09 -29.44
N VAL A 239 -15.55 23.82 -28.65
CA VAL A 239 -14.94 23.32 -27.41
C VAL A 239 -15.01 24.37 -26.31
N THR A 240 -15.17 23.92 -25.07
CA THR A 240 -15.09 24.78 -23.88
C THR A 240 -13.64 24.89 -23.37
N PRO A 241 -13.25 26.00 -22.73
CA PRO A 241 -11.92 26.20 -22.14
C PRO A 241 -11.47 25.14 -21.13
N HIS A 242 -12.40 24.56 -20.38
CA HIS A 242 -12.09 23.52 -19.38
C HIS A 242 -12.10 22.10 -19.93
N SER A 243 -12.15 21.94 -21.25
CA SER A 243 -12.16 20.62 -21.86
C SER A 243 -10.82 19.90 -21.64
N MET A 244 -10.92 18.63 -21.24
CA MET A 244 -9.77 17.72 -21.16
C MET A 244 -9.38 17.14 -22.53
N ARG A 245 -10.09 17.51 -23.60
CA ARG A 245 -9.78 17.09 -24.96
C ARG A 245 -8.39 17.60 -25.34
N LYS A 246 -7.58 16.68 -25.87
CA LYS A 246 -6.31 17.01 -26.50
C LYS A 246 -6.54 17.50 -27.91
N VAL A 247 -5.88 18.59 -28.24
CA VAL A 247 -5.89 19.19 -29.58
C VAL A 247 -4.47 19.62 -29.92
N TRP A 248 -4.22 19.82 -31.20
CA TRP A 248 -2.95 20.28 -31.71
C TRP A 248 -2.87 21.80 -31.66
N TRP A 249 -1.72 22.28 -31.21
CA TRP A 249 -1.37 23.67 -31.09
C TRP A 249 -0.12 23.95 -31.91
N GLN A 250 0.03 25.18 -32.36
CA GLN A 250 1.21 25.67 -33.05
C GLN A 250 1.56 27.06 -32.50
N CYS A 251 2.81 27.25 -32.05
CA CYS A 251 3.25 28.58 -31.61
C CYS A 251 3.78 29.39 -32.79
N GLU A 252 4.02 30.69 -32.59
CA GLU A 252 4.57 31.60 -33.60
C GLU A 252 5.91 31.13 -34.21
N LYS A 253 6.73 30.38 -33.45
CA LYS A 253 7.98 29.78 -33.95
C LYS A 253 7.77 28.51 -34.80
N GLY A 254 6.52 28.15 -35.10
CA GLY A 254 6.17 26.99 -35.92
C GLY A 254 6.13 25.64 -35.19
N HIS A 255 6.55 25.54 -33.93
CA HIS A 255 6.49 24.28 -33.18
C HIS A 255 5.07 23.77 -33.02
N GLU A 256 4.82 22.51 -33.38
CA GLU A 256 3.53 21.83 -33.21
C GLU A 256 3.54 20.91 -31.98
N TRP A 257 2.49 20.96 -31.16
CA TRP A 257 2.33 20.00 -30.06
C TRP A 257 0.88 19.72 -29.71
N GLU A 258 0.64 18.51 -29.21
CA GLU A 258 -0.65 18.13 -28.64
C GLU A 258 -0.71 18.45 -27.14
N ALA A 259 -1.80 19.10 -26.70
CA ALA A 259 -2.07 19.35 -25.28
C ALA A 259 -3.57 19.47 -24.98
N ASN A 260 -3.98 19.19 -23.73
CA ASN A 260 -5.34 19.46 -23.26
C ASN A 260 -5.65 20.95 -23.32
N ILE A 261 -6.87 21.32 -23.72
CA ILE A 261 -7.33 22.71 -23.76
C ILE A 261 -7.25 23.35 -22.36
N ASP A 262 -7.70 22.66 -21.31
CA ASP A 262 -7.62 23.16 -19.93
C ASP A 262 -6.18 23.49 -19.48
N ASN A 263 -5.19 22.72 -19.94
CA ASN A 263 -3.79 23.01 -19.64
C ASN A 263 -3.31 24.30 -20.32
N ARG A 264 -3.78 24.58 -21.54
CA ARG A 264 -3.45 25.82 -22.26
C ARG A 264 -4.05 27.04 -21.57
N VAL A 265 -5.30 26.92 -21.15
CA VAL A 265 -6.02 27.96 -20.39
C VAL A 265 -5.31 28.26 -19.07
N LYS A 266 -4.75 27.24 -18.41
CA LYS A 266 -3.91 27.38 -17.21
C LYS A 266 -2.50 27.94 -17.49
N GLY A 267 -2.22 28.41 -18.70
CA GLY A 267 -0.95 29.06 -19.05
C GLY A 267 0.20 28.10 -19.43
N LYS A 268 -0.06 26.80 -19.63
CA LYS A 268 0.98 25.89 -20.16
C LYS A 268 1.13 26.12 -21.66
N GLY A 269 2.16 26.89 -22.04
CA GLY A 269 2.50 27.18 -23.44
C GLY A 269 3.34 26.11 -24.13
N CYS A 270 3.99 26.51 -25.23
CA CYS A 270 4.82 25.65 -26.06
C CYS A 270 5.94 24.94 -25.28
N PRO A 271 6.00 23.59 -25.28
CA PRO A 271 7.01 22.84 -24.55
C PRO A 271 8.42 22.96 -25.16
N TYR A 272 8.52 23.26 -26.46
CA TYR A 272 9.80 23.50 -27.14
C TYR A 272 10.39 24.85 -26.72
N CYS A 273 9.61 25.93 -26.80
CA CYS A 273 10.05 27.26 -26.37
C CYS A 273 10.42 27.34 -24.88
N LYS A 274 9.84 26.48 -24.03
CA LYS A 274 10.17 26.37 -22.59
C LYS A 274 11.28 25.35 -22.30
N GLY A 275 11.94 24.77 -23.31
CA GLY A 275 13.05 23.83 -23.16
C GLY A 275 12.67 22.47 -22.55
N ARG A 276 11.37 22.12 -22.54
CA ARG A 276 10.86 20.85 -22.00
C ARG A 276 10.85 19.73 -23.04
N ARG A 277 10.88 20.08 -24.33
CA ARG A 277 11.06 19.16 -25.45
C ARG A 277 12.22 19.64 -26.30
N ALA A 278 12.96 18.69 -26.86
CA ALA A 278 14.08 18.96 -27.73
C ALA A 278 13.59 19.40 -29.11
N ILE A 279 14.33 20.34 -29.70
CA ILE A 279 14.26 20.70 -31.11
C ILE A 279 15.49 20.04 -31.76
N PRO A 280 15.30 19.01 -32.60
CA PRO A 280 16.41 18.32 -33.25
C PRO A 280 17.29 19.28 -34.05
N GLY A 281 18.60 19.20 -33.86
CA GLY A 281 19.60 20.06 -34.49
C GLY A 281 19.84 21.40 -33.80
N GLU A 282 19.12 21.72 -32.72
CA GLU A 282 19.22 23.02 -32.04
C GLU A 282 19.37 22.88 -30.51
N THR A 283 18.46 22.16 -29.85
CA THR A 283 18.39 22.10 -28.38
C THR A 283 18.41 20.69 -27.80
N ASP A 284 18.52 19.68 -28.66
CA ASP A 284 18.65 18.30 -28.26
C ASP A 284 20.04 17.98 -27.66
N LEU A 285 20.14 16.86 -26.96
CA LEU A 285 21.33 16.45 -26.23
C LEU A 285 22.49 16.12 -27.18
N LEU A 286 22.21 15.57 -28.37
CA LEU A 286 23.25 15.24 -29.35
C LEU A 286 23.94 16.50 -29.85
N THR A 287 23.16 17.53 -30.20
CA THR A 287 23.68 18.82 -30.67
C THR A 287 24.37 19.60 -29.56
N VAL A 288 23.76 19.71 -28.38
CA VAL A 288 24.26 20.58 -27.31
C VAL A 288 25.40 19.94 -26.51
N MET A 289 25.41 18.61 -26.37
CA MET A 289 26.42 17.88 -25.57
C MET A 289 26.87 16.57 -26.26
N PRO A 290 27.56 16.65 -27.42
CA PRO A 290 27.95 15.48 -28.21
C PRO A 290 28.78 14.48 -27.42
N GLU A 291 29.75 14.93 -26.62
CA GLU A 291 30.57 14.05 -25.78
C GLU A 291 29.75 13.25 -24.77
N LEU A 292 28.71 13.85 -24.19
CA LEU A 292 27.82 13.13 -23.28
C LEU A 292 26.92 12.17 -24.07
N ALA A 293 26.39 12.60 -25.21
CA ALA A 293 25.59 11.77 -26.11
C ALA A 293 26.37 10.54 -26.62
N ASN A 294 27.68 10.64 -26.82
CA ASN A 294 28.55 9.51 -27.18
C ASN A 294 28.60 8.43 -26.09
N THR A 295 28.31 8.77 -24.83
CA THR A 295 28.19 7.79 -23.73
C THR A 295 26.79 7.19 -23.60
N TRP A 296 25.88 7.48 -24.53
CA TRP A 296 24.55 6.87 -24.56
C TRP A 296 24.66 5.38 -24.85
N HIS A 297 23.93 4.56 -24.10
CA HIS A 297 23.98 3.13 -24.34
C HIS A 297 23.35 2.77 -25.71
N PRO A 298 24.02 1.96 -26.56
CA PRO A 298 23.60 1.72 -27.95
C PRO A 298 22.25 1.01 -28.11
N THR A 299 21.90 0.07 -27.22
CA THR A 299 20.70 -0.77 -27.39
C THR A 299 19.69 -0.72 -26.23
N LYS A 300 20.10 -0.35 -25.00
CA LYS A 300 19.23 -0.45 -23.81
C LYS A 300 18.21 0.67 -23.63
N ASN A 301 18.24 1.70 -24.47
CA ASN A 301 17.30 2.82 -24.42
C ASN A 301 16.12 2.67 -25.40
N GLY A 302 16.02 1.53 -26.10
CA GLY A 302 14.97 1.28 -27.08
C GLY A 302 15.02 2.29 -28.22
N ALA A 303 13.86 2.84 -28.60
CA ALA A 303 13.76 3.85 -29.66
C ALA A 303 14.17 5.27 -29.22
N LEU A 304 14.52 5.48 -27.95
CA LEU A 304 14.91 6.79 -27.45
C LEU A 304 16.36 7.09 -27.80
N THR A 305 16.56 8.16 -28.57
CA THR A 305 17.87 8.64 -29.00
C THR A 305 18.23 9.98 -28.35
N PRO A 306 19.52 10.35 -28.29
CA PRO A 306 19.96 11.63 -27.74
C PRO A 306 19.35 12.87 -28.42
N ASP A 307 19.03 12.81 -29.71
CA ASP A 307 18.39 13.90 -30.47
C ASP A 307 16.92 14.17 -30.07
N GLN A 308 16.32 13.29 -29.25
CA GLN A 308 14.92 13.41 -28.81
C GLN A 308 14.77 13.98 -27.39
N VAL A 309 15.87 14.30 -26.72
CA VAL A 309 15.88 14.71 -25.31
C VAL A 309 16.71 15.97 -25.12
N THR A 310 16.31 16.82 -24.19
CA THR A 310 17.12 17.98 -23.80
C THR A 310 18.09 17.61 -22.67
N GLN A 311 19.17 18.36 -22.51
CA GLN A 311 20.07 18.24 -21.36
C GLN A 311 19.36 18.41 -20.00
N GLY A 312 18.23 19.13 -19.95
CA GLY A 312 17.41 19.30 -18.74
C GLY A 312 16.45 18.16 -18.44
N SER A 313 16.47 17.08 -19.22
CA SER A 313 15.52 15.97 -19.10
C SER A 313 15.70 15.18 -17.79
N ASN A 314 14.58 14.92 -17.10
CA ASN A 314 14.54 14.05 -15.92
C ASN A 314 14.42 12.54 -16.27
N ARG A 315 14.56 12.16 -17.54
CA ARG A 315 14.50 10.75 -17.95
C ARG A 315 15.73 10.01 -17.44
N LYS A 316 15.51 8.84 -16.84
CA LYS A 316 16.56 7.90 -16.46
C LYS A 316 16.82 6.95 -17.63
N VAL A 317 18.05 6.96 -18.12
CA VAL A 317 18.48 6.21 -19.31
C VAL A 317 19.74 5.42 -19.00
N TRP A 318 20.02 4.43 -19.84
CA TRP A 318 21.26 3.66 -19.79
C TRP A 318 22.39 4.42 -20.48
N TRP A 319 23.54 4.38 -19.83
CA TRP A 319 24.81 4.96 -20.28
C TRP A 319 25.85 3.86 -20.35
N GLN A 320 26.83 4.06 -21.21
CA GLN A 320 28.02 3.23 -21.33
C GLN A 320 29.25 4.14 -21.46
N CYS A 321 30.29 3.89 -20.69
CA CYS A 321 31.57 4.61 -20.84
C CYS A 321 32.54 3.81 -21.71
N ASP A 322 33.64 4.43 -22.14
CA ASP A 322 34.67 3.82 -23.01
C ASP A 322 35.28 2.54 -22.44
N LYS A 323 35.29 2.38 -21.10
CA LYS A 323 35.72 1.14 -20.43
C LYS A 323 34.66 0.02 -20.45
N GLY A 324 33.56 0.20 -21.18
CA GLY A 324 32.47 -0.77 -21.29
C GLY A 324 31.49 -0.81 -20.10
N HIS A 325 31.71 -0.04 -19.03
CA HIS A 325 30.79 -0.06 -17.89
C HIS A 325 29.42 0.51 -18.24
N GLU A 326 28.37 -0.18 -17.81
CA GLU A 326 26.98 0.19 -18.08
C GLU A 326 26.23 0.56 -16.80
N TRP A 327 25.52 1.69 -16.81
CA TRP A 327 24.69 2.11 -15.68
C TRP A 327 23.50 2.94 -16.10
N GLN A 328 22.50 3.04 -15.23
CA GLN A 328 21.40 3.99 -15.40
C GLN A 328 21.63 5.28 -14.62
N ALA A 329 21.37 6.42 -15.25
CA ALA A 329 21.37 7.73 -14.61
C ALA A 329 20.37 8.68 -15.27
N ILE A 330 19.96 9.72 -14.55
CA ILE A 330 19.11 10.78 -15.07
C ILE A 330 19.94 11.71 -15.98
N ILE A 331 19.39 12.12 -17.13
CA ILE A 331 20.09 12.97 -18.12
C ILE A 331 20.55 14.28 -17.50
N CYS A 332 19.67 15.01 -16.81
CA CYS A 332 20.03 16.30 -16.22
C CYS A 332 21.09 16.22 -15.10
N ASP A 333 21.14 15.11 -14.35
CA ASP A 333 22.21 14.88 -13.37
C ASP A 333 23.57 14.66 -14.06
N ARG A 334 23.55 13.99 -15.21
CA ARG A 334 24.75 13.71 -16.02
C ARG A 334 25.25 14.96 -16.74
N ALA A 335 24.34 15.74 -17.31
CA ALA A 335 24.63 16.97 -18.04
C ALA A 335 25.07 18.11 -17.11
N ASN A 336 24.30 18.40 -16.06
CA ASN A 336 24.49 19.63 -15.27
C ASN A 336 25.39 19.44 -14.05
N ARG A 337 25.53 18.22 -13.51
CA ARG A 337 26.34 17.93 -12.31
C ARG A 337 27.63 17.18 -12.62
N ASN A 338 27.94 17.01 -13.91
CA ASN A 338 29.12 16.29 -14.43
C ASN A 338 29.35 14.92 -13.74
N ARG A 339 28.26 14.18 -13.45
CA ARG A 339 28.36 12.89 -12.74
C ARG A 339 28.81 11.79 -13.68
N GLY A 340 30.11 11.53 -13.72
CA GLY A 340 30.78 10.49 -14.51
C GLY A 340 30.26 9.05 -14.32
N CYS A 341 30.95 8.10 -14.97
CA CYS A 341 30.71 6.68 -14.74
C CYS A 341 30.97 6.32 -13.25
N PRO A 342 30.00 5.71 -12.54
CA PRO A 342 30.13 5.41 -11.11
C PRO A 342 31.17 4.31 -10.83
N TYR A 343 31.49 3.48 -11.81
CA TYR A 343 32.53 2.46 -11.70
C TYR A 343 33.92 3.09 -11.85
N CYS A 344 34.12 3.94 -12.87
CA CYS A 344 35.38 4.67 -13.07
C CYS A 344 35.71 5.59 -11.88
N THR A 345 34.70 6.17 -11.24
CA THR A 345 34.85 7.02 -10.04
C THR A 345 34.86 6.23 -8.73
N ARG A 346 34.91 4.88 -8.78
CA ARG A 346 34.98 3.98 -7.62
C ARG A 346 33.81 4.11 -6.62
N GLN A 347 32.69 4.69 -7.06
CA GLN A 347 31.45 4.75 -6.28
C GLN A 347 30.69 3.41 -6.33
N LYS A 348 30.87 2.63 -7.40
CA LYS A 348 30.35 1.28 -7.55
C LYS A 348 31.47 0.24 -7.64
N PRO A 349 31.24 -0.98 -7.12
CA PRO A 349 32.19 -2.06 -7.18
C PRO A 349 32.34 -2.61 -8.61
N ILE A 350 33.56 -2.99 -8.95
CA ILE A 350 33.98 -3.80 -10.09
C ILE A 350 34.61 -5.05 -9.47
N ILE A 351 34.00 -6.21 -9.72
CA ILE A 351 34.45 -7.49 -9.17
C ILE A 351 35.86 -7.79 -9.69
N GLY A 352 36.79 -8.10 -8.79
CA GLY A 352 38.18 -8.40 -9.15
C GLY A 352 39.08 -7.18 -9.23
N GLU A 353 38.56 -5.96 -9.05
CA GLU A 353 39.36 -4.72 -9.13
C GLU A 353 39.26 -3.88 -7.87
N ASN A 354 38.05 -3.44 -7.50
CA ASN A 354 37.86 -2.45 -6.43
C ASN A 354 36.77 -2.83 -5.41
N ASP A 355 36.23 -4.04 -5.51
CA ASP A 355 35.33 -4.58 -4.51
C ASP A 355 36.06 -4.94 -3.21
N LEU A 356 35.30 -5.09 -2.12
CA LEU A 356 35.84 -5.34 -0.80
C LEU A 356 36.57 -6.69 -0.70
N ALA A 357 36.07 -7.74 -1.37
CA ALA A 357 36.70 -9.06 -1.31
C ALA A 357 38.08 -9.06 -1.97
N THR A 358 38.21 -8.36 -3.10
CA THR A 358 39.51 -8.24 -3.77
C THR A 358 40.49 -7.37 -2.98
N LEU A 359 40.07 -6.21 -2.48
CA LEU A 359 40.99 -5.27 -1.83
C LEU A 359 41.31 -5.60 -0.37
N LYS A 360 40.40 -6.28 0.35
CA LYS A 360 40.52 -6.60 1.78
C LYS A 360 39.98 -8.01 2.09
N PRO A 361 40.64 -9.07 1.61
CA PRO A 361 40.16 -10.45 1.76
C PRO A 361 40.00 -10.87 3.22
N GLU A 362 40.89 -10.44 4.12
CA GLU A 362 40.81 -10.67 5.56
C GLU A 362 39.58 -10.01 6.20
N LEU A 363 39.15 -8.86 5.70
CA LEU A 363 37.93 -8.20 6.17
C LEU A 363 36.69 -8.87 5.58
N ALA A 364 36.73 -9.26 4.31
CA ALA A 364 35.67 -10.02 3.66
C ALA A 364 35.44 -11.40 4.31
N ALA A 365 36.48 -12.02 4.86
CA ALA A 365 36.37 -13.26 5.65
C ALA A 365 35.54 -13.08 6.94
N GLN A 366 35.46 -11.85 7.47
CA GLN A 366 34.62 -11.52 8.62
C GLN A 366 33.19 -11.14 8.23
N TRP A 367 32.81 -11.25 6.96
CA TRP A 367 31.45 -11.02 6.51
C TRP A 367 30.52 -12.09 7.07
N HIS A 368 29.40 -11.69 7.66
CA HIS A 368 28.51 -12.67 8.26
C HIS A 368 27.92 -13.62 7.19
N PRO A 369 27.97 -14.95 7.38
CA PRO A 369 27.65 -15.95 6.34
C PRO A 369 26.18 -15.93 5.88
N SER A 370 25.23 -15.63 6.77
CA SER A 370 23.79 -15.73 6.47
C SER A 370 22.94 -14.49 6.74
N ARG A 371 23.47 -13.46 7.41
CA ARG A 371 22.69 -12.27 7.84
C ARG A 371 22.74 -11.10 6.86
N ASN A 372 23.47 -11.25 5.76
CA ASN A 372 23.57 -10.24 4.72
C ASN A 372 22.96 -10.73 3.41
N HIS A 373 22.19 -9.87 2.75
CA HIS A 373 21.75 -10.10 1.37
C HIS A 373 22.79 -9.68 0.32
N LEU A 374 23.84 -8.99 0.76
CA LEU A 374 24.94 -8.53 -0.07
C LEU A 374 26.15 -9.43 0.16
N LYS A 375 26.92 -9.65 -0.89
CA LYS A 375 28.24 -10.26 -0.84
C LYS A 375 29.30 -9.17 -0.68
N PRO A 376 30.50 -9.51 -0.15
CA PRO A 376 31.63 -8.58 -0.15
C PRO A 376 31.98 -8.03 -1.54
N THR A 377 31.76 -8.81 -2.61
CA THR A 377 31.96 -8.38 -4.00
C THR A 377 30.96 -7.31 -4.46
N ASP A 378 29.84 -7.11 -3.74
CA ASP A 378 28.78 -6.16 -4.10
C ASP A 378 28.98 -4.77 -3.48
N VAL A 379 30.12 -4.53 -2.82
CA VAL A 379 30.46 -3.28 -2.14
C VAL A 379 31.92 -2.91 -2.35
N THR A 380 32.21 -1.61 -2.40
CA THR A 380 33.59 -1.10 -2.32
C THR A 380 34.02 -0.96 -0.86
N CYS A 381 35.32 -0.83 -0.61
CA CYS A 381 35.85 -0.57 0.73
C CYS A 381 35.34 0.73 1.37
N HIS A 382 34.86 1.69 0.58
CA HIS A 382 34.29 2.97 1.04
C HIS A 382 32.77 2.96 1.14
N SER A 383 32.13 1.79 1.10
CA SER A 383 30.68 1.70 1.11
C SER A 383 30.09 2.17 2.45
N GLY A 384 29.13 3.09 2.39
CA GLY A 384 28.33 3.52 3.54
C GLY A 384 27.29 2.50 4.01
N LYS A 385 27.23 1.31 3.39
CA LYS A 385 26.27 0.27 3.76
C LYS A 385 26.62 -0.34 5.12
N LYS A 386 25.61 -0.48 5.98
CA LYS A 386 25.70 -1.19 7.26
C LYS A 386 25.36 -2.66 7.03
N VAL A 387 26.25 -3.55 7.44
CA VAL A 387 26.14 -5.01 7.24
C VAL A 387 26.50 -5.74 8.52
N TRP A 388 26.10 -7.00 8.61
CA TRP A 388 26.46 -7.90 9.70
C TRP A 388 27.87 -8.46 9.50
N TRP A 389 28.63 -8.50 10.58
CA TRP A 389 29.98 -9.04 10.65
C TRP A 389 30.04 -10.14 11.70
N GLN A 390 30.94 -11.09 11.50
CA GLN A 390 31.29 -12.12 12.45
C GLN A 390 32.81 -12.22 12.55
N CYS A 391 33.36 -12.10 13.76
CA CYS A 391 34.80 -12.30 13.95
C CYS A 391 35.13 -13.78 14.18
N GLU A 392 36.42 -14.13 14.18
CA GLU A 392 36.90 -15.50 14.43
C GLU A 392 36.46 -16.08 15.78
N LYS A 393 36.24 -15.22 16.79
CA LYS A 393 35.70 -15.63 18.10
C LYS A 393 34.18 -15.84 18.10
N GLY A 394 33.53 -15.74 16.94
CA GLY A 394 32.09 -15.95 16.77
C GLY A 394 31.21 -14.75 17.13
N HIS A 395 31.77 -13.62 17.56
CA HIS A 395 30.96 -12.45 17.90
C HIS A 395 30.29 -11.85 16.66
N GLU A 396 29.00 -11.52 16.78
CA GLU A 396 28.21 -10.93 15.70
C GLU A 396 27.85 -9.46 16.00
N TRP A 397 28.02 -8.58 15.01
CA TRP A 397 27.61 -7.17 15.13
C TRP A 397 27.34 -6.51 13.78
N GLU A 398 26.60 -5.42 13.79
CA GLU A 398 26.44 -4.56 12.61
C GLU A 398 27.44 -3.41 12.61
N ALA A 399 28.06 -3.14 11.47
CA ALA A 399 28.90 -1.97 11.26
C ALA A 399 28.91 -1.56 9.79
N VAL A 400 29.24 -0.29 9.54
CA VAL A 400 29.40 0.26 8.18
C VAL A 400 30.69 -0.27 7.55
N VAL A 401 30.64 -0.65 6.27
CA VAL A 401 31.80 -1.19 5.53
C VAL A 401 32.98 -0.22 5.52
N ASP A 402 32.76 1.07 5.22
CA ASP A 402 33.81 2.09 5.24
C ASP A 402 34.53 2.18 6.61
N SER A 403 33.78 2.17 7.72
CA SER A 403 34.36 2.22 9.06
C SER A 403 35.20 0.98 9.39
N ARG A 404 34.74 -0.20 8.96
CA ARG A 404 35.48 -1.46 9.10
C ARG A 404 36.74 -1.45 8.25
N SER A 405 36.65 -0.98 7.01
CA SER A 405 37.79 -0.83 6.09
C SER A 405 38.86 0.11 6.65
N LYS A 406 38.48 1.11 7.46
CA LYS A 406 39.40 2.05 8.15
C LYS A 406 40.03 1.50 9.44
N GLY A 407 39.74 0.25 9.82
CA GLY A 407 40.35 -0.41 10.99
C GLY A 407 39.46 -0.46 12.23
N SER A 408 38.14 -0.28 12.10
CA SER A 408 37.24 -0.56 13.22
C SER A 408 37.10 -2.07 13.42
N ASP A 409 37.70 -2.62 14.47
CA ASP A 409 37.61 -4.05 14.78
C ASP A 409 36.33 -4.47 15.50
N CYS A 410 36.23 -5.76 15.82
CA CYS A 410 35.16 -6.31 16.64
C CYS A 410 35.00 -5.52 17.95
N PRO A 411 33.82 -4.94 18.23
CA PRO A 411 33.61 -4.09 19.39
C PRO A 411 33.65 -4.90 20.70
N TYR A 412 33.39 -6.21 20.65
CA TYR A 412 33.50 -7.07 21.82
C TYR A 412 34.96 -7.48 22.07
N CYS A 413 35.73 -7.87 21.04
CA CYS A 413 37.14 -8.19 21.21
C CYS A 413 37.97 -6.99 21.69
N SER A 414 37.66 -5.79 21.20
CA SER A 414 38.32 -4.55 21.63
C SER A 414 37.84 -4.01 22.99
N GLY A 415 36.83 -4.64 23.61
CA GLY A 415 36.26 -4.21 24.89
C GLY A 415 35.41 -2.94 24.81
N LYS A 416 35.11 -2.42 23.60
CA LYS A 416 34.22 -1.26 23.39
C LYS A 416 32.75 -1.60 23.68
N ARG A 417 32.36 -2.87 23.56
CA ARG A 417 31.04 -3.41 23.92
C ARG A 417 31.19 -4.62 24.83
N VAL A 418 30.27 -4.77 25.76
CA VAL A 418 30.19 -5.90 26.68
C VAL A 418 29.22 -6.94 26.13
N LEU A 419 29.62 -8.21 26.22
CA LEU A 419 28.83 -9.39 25.96
C LEU A 419 28.91 -10.27 27.21
N PRO A 420 27.82 -10.38 27.99
CA PRO A 420 27.79 -11.22 29.19
C PRO A 420 28.17 -12.67 28.88
N GLY A 421 28.98 -13.27 29.75
CA GLY A 421 29.53 -14.61 29.58
C GLY A 421 30.76 -14.68 28.66
N VAL A 422 31.23 -13.54 28.14
CA VAL A 422 32.37 -13.53 27.18
C VAL A 422 33.44 -12.53 27.54
N ASN A 423 33.11 -11.26 27.75
CA ASN A 423 34.10 -10.20 28.02
C ASN A 423 33.70 -9.23 29.14
N ASP A 424 32.72 -9.62 29.95
CA ASP A 424 32.31 -8.92 31.15
C ASP A 424 33.27 -9.17 32.33
N ILE A 425 33.15 -8.36 33.39
CA ILE A 425 34.00 -8.43 34.59
C ILE A 425 33.87 -9.80 35.26
N ALA A 426 32.66 -10.35 35.36
CA ALA A 426 32.43 -11.63 36.03
C ALA A 426 33.08 -12.80 35.31
N THR A 427 33.06 -12.78 33.98
CA THR A 427 33.68 -13.82 33.16
C THR A 427 35.21 -13.70 33.14
N ILE A 428 35.77 -12.52 32.88
CA ILE A 428 37.22 -12.37 32.69
C ILE A 428 37.98 -12.25 34.02
N TYR A 429 37.35 -11.70 35.07
CA TYR A 429 37.98 -11.47 36.36
C TYR A 429 37.14 -12.01 37.53
N PRO A 430 36.94 -13.33 37.65
CA PRO A 430 36.10 -13.92 38.70
C PRO A 430 36.53 -13.54 40.12
N HIS A 431 37.83 -13.34 40.36
CA HIS A 431 38.35 -12.95 41.67
C HIS A 431 37.89 -11.54 42.10
N LEU A 432 37.59 -10.64 41.15
CA LEU A 432 37.11 -9.28 41.44
C LEU A 432 35.66 -9.28 41.93
N ILE A 433 34.90 -10.33 41.65
CA ILE A 433 33.48 -10.45 42.01
C ILE A 433 33.29 -10.55 43.52
N ASN A 434 34.23 -11.20 44.21
CA ASN A 434 34.25 -11.24 45.67
C ASN A 434 34.42 -9.86 46.32
N SER A 435 34.94 -8.88 45.56
CA SER A 435 35.11 -7.51 46.01
C SER A 435 34.03 -6.58 45.44
N TRP A 436 32.97 -7.08 44.82
CA TRP A 436 31.86 -6.24 44.37
C TRP A 436 30.88 -5.96 45.51
N ASP A 437 30.55 -4.68 45.76
CA ASP A 437 29.55 -4.34 46.77
C ASP A 437 28.13 -4.40 46.20
N TYR A 438 27.49 -5.57 46.29
CA TYR A 438 26.13 -5.78 45.79
C TYR A 438 25.07 -4.92 46.48
N ASP A 439 25.28 -4.55 47.75
CA ASP A 439 24.33 -3.74 48.51
C ASP A 439 24.36 -2.27 48.04
N ARG A 440 25.53 -1.78 47.64
CA ARG A 440 25.68 -0.39 47.15
C ARG A 440 25.53 -0.26 45.63
N ASN A 441 25.75 -1.34 44.89
CA ASN A 441 25.53 -1.42 43.44
C ASN A 441 24.15 -2.02 43.10
N LYS A 442 23.14 -1.80 43.95
CA LYS A 442 21.76 -2.25 43.70
C LYS A 442 21.31 -1.85 42.28
N CYS A 443 20.95 -2.84 41.46
CA CYS A 443 20.55 -2.71 40.05
C CYS A 443 21.66 -2.68 38.98
N ILE A 444 22.94 -2.83 39.33
CA ILE A 444 24.02 -3.00 38.35
C ILE A 444 24.89 -4.19 38.73
N GLY A 445 24.87 -5.23 37.89
CA GLY A 445 25.67 -6.43 38.07
C GLY A 445 26.98 -6.40 37.27
N PRO A 446 28.09 -6.96 37.80
CA PRO A 446 29.40 -6.97 37.14
C PRO A 446 29.39 -7.67 35.78
N GLU A 447 28.44 -8.57 35.54
CA GLU A 447 28.22 -9.28 34.27
C GLU A 447 27.79 -8.36 33.11
N ASN A 448 27.45 -7.10 33.39
CA ASN A 448 27.01 -6.13 32.38
C ASN A 448 28.09 -5.10 31.99
N PHE A 449 29.28 -5.17 32.59
CA PHE A 449 30.34 -4.18 32.40
C PHE A 449 31.65 -4.82 31.98
N SER A 450 32.46 -4.11 31.18
CA SER A 450 33.83 -4.51 30.85
C SER A 450 34.77 -4.03 31.94
N ALA A 451 35.78 -4.81 32.28
CA ALA A 451 36.84 -4.39 33.21
C ALA A 451 37.67 -3.19 32.71
N ASN A 452 37.53 -2.80 31.44
CA ASN A 452 38.20 -1.62 30.87
C ASN A 452 37.39 -0.32 31.03
N THR A 453 36.17 -0.37 31.57
CA THR A 453 35.35 0.84 31.71
C THR A 453 35.93 1.82 32.75
N HIS A 454 35.85 3.11 32.43
CA HIS A 454 36.14 4.19 33.39
C HIS A 454 34.97 4.48 34.34
N ARG A 455 33.83 3.79 34.16
CA ARG A 455 32.70 3.89 35.09
C ARG A 455 33.13 3.38 36.46
N LYS A 456 32.78 4.16 37.49
CA LYS A 456 33.05 3.84 38.89
C LYS A 456 31.95 2.94 39.46
N PHE A 457 32.34 2.01 40.31
CA PHE A 457 31.45 1.10 41.03
C PHE A 457 31.90 1.01 42.49
N TRP A 458 31.00 0.55 43.35
CA TRP A 458 31.35 0.26 44.74
C TRP A 458 32.02 -1.09 44.86
N TRP A 459 33.17 -1.12 45.51
CA TRP A 459 33.95 -2.32 45.79
C TRP A 459 34.09 -2.49 47.29
N LYS A 460 34.08 -3.73 47.78
CA LYS A 460 34.04 -4.10 49.19
C LYS A 460 35.30 -4.85 49.58
N CYS A 461 35.92 -4.46 50.70
CA CYS A 461 37.18 -5.03 51.15
C CYS A 461 36.91 -6.33 51.88
N SER A 462 37.61 -7.42 51.54
CA SER A 462 37.52 -8.68 52.29
C SER A 462 38.11 -8.57 53.71
N ILE A 463 39.03 -7.63 53.97
CA ILE A 463 39.73 -7.48 55.26
C ILE A 463 38.92 -6.60 56.23
N CYS A 464 38.64 -5.35 55.86
CA CYS A 464 37.97 -4.39 56.76
C CYS A 464 36.45 -4.27 56.53
N ASN A 465 35.91 -5.00 55.55
CA ASN A 465 34.50 -4.93 55.12
C ASN A 465 34.04 -3.53 54.64
N GLY A 466 34.95 -2.57 54.52
CA GLY A 466 34.68 -1.21 54.06
C GLY A 466 34.57 -1.14 52.54
N SER A 467 33.69 -0.26 52.05
CA SER A 467 33.47 -0.04 50.63
C SER A 467 34.12 1.24 50.10
N TRP A 468 34.61 1.24 48.86
CA TRP A 468 35.13 2.41 48.16
C TRP A 468 34.66 2.47 46.71
N TYR A 469 34.61 3.68 46.14
CA TYR A 469 34.02 3.95 44.83
C TYR A 469 35.10 4.33 43.81
N ILE A 470 35.44 3.41 42.91
CA ILE A 470 36.53 3.57 41.94
C ILE A 470 36.22 2.89 40.60
N ALA A 471 36.91 3.31 39.54
CA ALA A 471 36.73 2.79 38.20
C ALA A 471 37.16 1.33 38.09
N ALA A 472 36.39 0.53 37.33
CA ALA A 472 36.75 -0.87 37.09
C ALA A 472 38.11 -1.02 36.41
N SER A 473 38.45 -0.12 35.48
CA SER A 473 39.76 -0.09 34.83
C SER A 473 40.93 0.11 35.80
N THR A 474 40.74 0.89 36.86
CA THR A 474 41.75 1.10 37.91
C THR A 474 41.94 -0.15 38.76
N ILE A 475 40.85 -0.88 39.07
CA ILE A 475 40.95 -2.13 39.83
C ILE A 475 41.59 -3.24 39.02
N ARG A 476 41.27 -3.34 37.72
CA ARG A 476 41.89 -4.29 36.79
C ARG A 476 43.42 -4.10 36.72
N SER A 477 43.87 -2.85 36.60
CA SER A 477 45.31 -2.54 36.54
C SER A 477 46.07 -2.90 37.82
N ASN A 478 45.37 -2.98 38.95
CA ASN A 478 45.93 -3.36 40.26
C ASN A 478 45.59 -4.81 40.65
N SER A 479 45.25 -5.68 39.68
CA SER A 479 44.67 -7.02 39.93
C SER A 479 45.45 -7.95 40.87
N ASN A 480 46.75 -7.73 41.07
CA ASN A 480 47.54 -8.53 42.03
C ASN A 480 47.43 -8.06 43.49
N GLN A 481 46.89 -6.86 43.75
CA GLN A 481 46.60 -6.34 45.07
C GLN A 481 45.36 -5.44 44.98
N LEU A 482 44.19 -5.95 45.36
CA LEU A 482 43.00 -5.14 45.60
C LEU A 482 43.28 -4.24 46.82
N ILE A 483 43.97 -3.12 46.59
CA ILE A 483 44.40 -2.21 47.65
C ILE A 483 43.17 -1.42 48.11
N CYS A 484 42.57 -1.87 49.21
CA CYS A 484 41.56 -1.07 49.90
C CYS A 484 42.24 0.21 50.43
N PRO A 485 41.75 1.42 50.09
CA PRO A 485 42.33 2.67 50.56
C PRO A 485 42.42 2.80 52.09
N LYS A 486 41.56 2.06 52.83
CA LYS A 486 41.57 2.00 54.30
C LYS A 486 42.57 1.00 54.88
N CYS A 487 42.99 0.01 54.10
CA CYS A 487 43.97 -1.02 54.50
C CYS A 487 45.38 -0.76 53.95
N GLN A 488 45.50 0.17 53.00
CA GLN A 488 46.78 0.60 52.42
C GLN A 488 47.67 1.16 53.53
N GLY A 489 48.79 0.49 53.82
CA GLY A 489 49.72 0.82 54.91
C GLY A 489 49.56 0.01 56.21
N ARG A 490 48.71 -1.02 56.26
CA ARG A 490 48.57 -1.93 57.44
C ARG A 490 49.16 -3.33 57.22
N SER A 491 50.07 -3.52 56.26
CA SER A 491 50.59 -4.84 55.85
C SER A 491 51.49 -5.55 56.88
N ASP A 492 51.75 -4.96 58.06
CA ASP A 492 52.67 -5.56 59.05
C ASP A 492 52.01 -6.18 60.27
N ARG A 493 50.69 -6.37 60.31
CA ARG A 493 50.08 -7.06 61.46
C ARG A 493 49.03 -8.10 61.09
N VAL A 494 49.48 -9.35 61.30
CA VAL A 494 48.77 -10.58 61.64
C VAL A 494 48.42 -11.53 60.48
N ILE A 495 49.31 -12.52 60.26
CA ILE A 495 48.97 -13.96 60.40
C ILE A 495 50.17 -14.69 61.04
N THR A 496 50.08 -14.97 62.34
CA THR A 496 50.62 -16.18 62.99
C THR A 496 49.64 -16.54 64.09
N THR A 497 48.78 -17.52 63.79
CA THR A 497 48.49 -18.74 64.57
C THR A 497 47.49 -19.54 63.78
#